data_AF-A0A6L8U419-F1
#
_entry.id   AF-A0A6L8U419-F1
#
_cell.length_a   1.000
_cell.length_b   1.000
_cell.length_c   1.000
_cell.angle_alpha   90.00
_cell.angle_beta   90.00
_cell.angle_gamma   90.00
#
_symmetry.space_group_name_H-M   'P 1'
#
loop_
_entity.id
_entity.type
_entity.pdbx_description
1 polymer ?
#
loop_
_entity_poly.entity_id
_entity_poly.type
_entity_poly.pdbx_seq_one_letter_code
_entity_poly.pdbx_strand_id
1 'polypeptide(L)'
;MDKEKLIRDSELLFTGIFFSGIFVFFMFFYNSHLHFAEQFQLFLLTGDYFASMIALPGGFNGWVGEFLTQFYYLSVAGPLIIVGLLLAIQLLTRRMLAV
;
A
#
# COMPACT_ATOMS: atom_id res chain seq x y z
N MET A 1 16.37 15.35 29.34
CA MET A 1 16.12 14.68 28.05
C MET A 1 14.91 13.80 28.28
N ASP A 2 13.74 14.32 27.92
CA ASP A 2 12.44 13.83 28.37
C ASP A 2 12.16 12.41 27.92
N LYS A 3 11.68 11.58 28.87
CA LYS A 3 11.27 10.19 28.63
C LYS A 3 10.30 10.08 27.44
N GLU A 4 9.47 11.09 27.23
CA GLU A 4 8.53 11.16 26.09
C GLU A 4 9.24 11.19 24.73
N LYS A 5 10.37 11.89 24.63
CA LYS A 5 11.15 11.94 23.40
C LYS A 5 11.74 10.57 23.09
N LEU A 6 12.25 9.87 24.11
CA LEU A 6 12.80 8.52 23.97
C LEU A 6 11.72 7.51 23.53
N ILE A 7 10.52 7.59 24.10
CA ILE A 7 9.39 6.72 23.72
C ILE A 7 9.01 6.95 22.26
N ARG A 8 8.83 8.21 21.85
CA ARG A 8 8.51 8.55 20.45
C ARG A 8 9.57 8.09 19.47
N ASP A 9 10.85 8.28 19.80
CA ASP A 9 11.95 7.86 18.94
C ASP A 9 11.97 6.33 18.81
N SER A 10 11.66 5.60 19.90
CA SER A 10 11.54 4.13 19.85
C SER A 10 10.36 3.63 19.01
N GLU A 11 9.21 4.31 19.06
CA GLU A 11 8.05 4.00 18.22
C GLU A 11 8.36 4.20 16.73
N LEU A 12 9.06 5.28 16.40
CA LEU A 12 9.49 5.58 15.04
C LEU A 12 10.50 4.54 14.53
N LEU A 13 11.46 4.15 15.37
CA LEU A 13 12.42 3.09 15.05
C LEU A 13 11.71 1.75 14.81
N PHE A 14 10.80 1.36 15.70
CA PHE A 14 10.02 0.14 15.55
C PHE A 14 9.20 0.14 14.25
N THR A 15 8.51 1.25 13.98
CA THR A 15 7.74 1.45 12.75
C THR A 15 8.62 1.32 11.52
N GLY A 16 9.78 1.98 11.51
CA GLY A 16 10.74 1.92 10.40
C GLY A 16 11.27 0.50 10.15
N ILE A 17 11.65 -0.22 11.21
CA ILE A 17 12.13 -1.61 11.11
C ILE A 17 11.03 -2.53 10.58
N PHE A 18 9.81 -2.40 11.12
CA PHE A 18 8.67 -3.23 10.73
C PHE A 18 8.34 -3.08 9.24
N PHE A 19 8.18 -1.85 8.75
CA PHE A 19 7.86 -1.59 7.34
C PHE A 19 9.02 -1.93 6.40
N SER A 20 10.27 -1.75 6.84
CA SER A 20 11.45 -2.21 6.08
C SER A 20 11.45 -3.75 5.93
N GLY A 21 11.07 -4.47 6.98
CA GLY A 21 10.91 -5.93 6.94
C GLY A 21 9.84 -6.38 5.94
N ILE A 22 8.69 -5.71 5.92
CA ILE A 22 7.62 -5.96 4.93
C ILE A 22 8.12 -5.71 3.51
N PHE A 23 8.83 -4.59 3.29
CA PHE A 23 9.41 -4.27 2.00
C PHE A 23 10.36 -5.38 1.51
N VAL A 24 11.31 -5.78 2.33
CA VAL A 24 12.28 -6.85 2.02
C VAL A 24 11.57 -8.18 1.76
N PHE A 25 10.54 -8.51 2.56
CA PHE A 25 9.75 -9.72 2.37
C PHE A 25 9.10 -9.78 0.99
N PHE A 26 8.36 -8.73 0.61
CA PHE A 26 7.69 -8.69 -0.69
C PHE A 26 8.66 -8.55 -1.87
N MET A 27 9.78 -7.86 -1.67
CA MET A 27 10.79 -7.68 -2.71
C MET A 27 11.52 -8.99 -3.06
N PHE A 28 11.93 -9.78 -2.06
CA PHE A 28 12.82 -10.94 -2.27
C PHE A 28 12.14 -12.31 -2.11
N PHE A 29 11.18 -12.45 -1.19
CA PHE A 29 10.60 -13.75 -0.83
C PHE A 29 9.22 -13.98 -1.43
N TYR A 30 8.46 -12.91 -1.68
CA TYR A 30 7.06 -13.00 -2.16
C TYR A 30 6.82 -12.30 -3.51
N ASN A 31 7.90 -12.04 -4.25
CA ASN A 31 7.88 -11.32 -5.51
C ASN A 31 6.99 -12.00 -6.57
N SER A 32 7.10 -13.31 -6.71
CA SER A 32 6.36 -14.11 -7.69
C SER A 32 4.85 -14.03 -7.56
N HIS A 33 4.32 -13.87 -6.34
CA HIS A 33 2.88 -13.75 -6.13
C HIS A 33 2.33 -12.38 -6.54
N LEU A 34 3.14 -11.31 -6.41
CA LEU A 34 2.77 -9.98 -6.87
C LEU A 34 2.67 -9.93 -8.40
N HIS A 35 3.64 -10.54 -9.09
CA HIS A 35 3.58 -10.70 -10.55
C HIS A 35 2.40 -11.56 -10.99
N PHE A 36 2.08 -12.64 -10.27
CA PHE A 36 0.92 -13.47 -10.60
C PHE A 36 -0.42 -12.72 -10.44
N ALA A 37 -0.54 -11.86 -9.42
CA ALA A 37 -1.74 -11.05 -9.21
C ALA A 37 -1.98 -10.06 -10.37
N GLU A 38 -0.93 -9.55 -10.99
CA GLU A 38 -1.01 -8.60 -12.10
C GLU A 38 -1.34 -9.28 -13.44
N GLN A 39 -0.91 -10.53 -13.66
CA GLN A 39 -1.15 -11.27 -14.92
C GLN A 39 -2.63 -11.40 -15.32
N PHE A 40 -3.57 -11.31 -14.37
CA PHE A 40 -5.01 -11.41 -14.63
C PHE A 40 -5.72 -10.06 -14.72
N GLN A 41 -4.99 -8.95 -14.57
CA GLN A 41 -5.60 -7.63 -14.39
C GLN A 41 -5.26 -6.68 -15.55
N LEU A 42 -6.24 -6.43 -16.41
CA LEU A 42 -6.13 -5.44 -17.48
C LEU A 42 -6.68 -4.11 -16.99
N PHE A 43 -5.80 -3.23 -16.52
CA PHE A 43 -6.20 -1.86 -16.19
C PHE A 43 -6.36 -1.02 -17.46
N LEU A 44 -7.53 -0.40 -17.63
CA LEU A 44 -7.84 0.46 -18.78
C LEU A 44 -7.85 1.94 -18.36
N LEU A 45 -6.81 2.70 -18.72
CA LEU A 45 -6.74 4.16 -18.46
C LEU A 45 -7.58 4.96 -19.49
N THR A 46 -8.83 4.57 -19.70
CA THR A 46 -9.76 5.27 -20.60
C THR A 46 -10.87 5.94 -19.81
N GLY A 47 -11.33 7.11 -20.28
CA GLY A 47 -12.40 7.87 -19.64
C GLY A 47 -13.72 7.09 -19.56
N ASP A 48 -14.07 6.33 -20.60
CA ASP A 48 -15.29 5.52 -20.64
C ASP A 48 -15.27 4.41 -19.57
N TYR A 49 -14.13 3.74 -19.43
CA TYR A 49 -13.94 2.73 -18.39
C TYR A 49 -14.04 3.35 -16.99
N PHE A 50 -13.37 4.48 -16.75
CA PHE A 50 -13.48 5.20 -15.48
C PHE A 50 -14.93 5.60 -15.16
N ALA A 51 -15.66 6.16 -16.13
CA ALA A 51 -17.07 6.53 -15.98
C ALA A 51 -17.95 5.31 -15.66
N SER A 52 -17.71 4.17 -16.30
CA SER A 52 -18.42 2.93 -16.03
C SER A 52 -18.15 2.38 -14.63
N MET A 53 -16.92 2.52 -14.13
CA MET A 53 -16.53 2.05 -12.80
C MET A 53 -17.13 2.94 -11.69
N ILE A 54 -17.07 4.26 -11.81
CA ILE A 54 -17.65 5.16 -10.79
C ILE A 54 -19.19 5.13 -10.76
N ALA A 55 -19.83 4.63 -11.82
CA ALA A 55 -21.27 4.40 -11.85
C ALA A 55 -21.70 3.22 -10.94
N LEU A 56 -20.78 2.33 -10.60
CA LEU A 56 -21.01 1.21 -9.68
C LEU A 56 -20.74 1.63 -8.22
N PRO A 57 -21.56 1.18 -7.25
CA PRO A 57 -21.28 1.39 -5.83
C PRO A 57 -19.90 0.82 -5.45
N GLY A 58 -19.02 1.65 -4.92
CA GLY A 58 -17.65 1.24 -4.57
C GLY A 58 -16.71 1.04 -5.76
N GLY A 59 -17.16 1.25 -7.01
CA GLY A 59 -16.34 1.02 -8.19
C GLY A 59 -15.18 2.01 -8.34
N PHE A 60 -15.26 3.20 -7.71
CA PHE A 60 -14.08 4.07 -7.57
C PHE A 60 -12.95 3.38 -6.77
N ASN A 61 -13.26 2.70 -5.67
CA ASN A 61 -12.26 1.97 -4.88
C ASN A 61 -11.69 0.79 -5.69
N GLY A 62 -12.54 0.09 -6.44
CA GLY A 62 -12.11 -0.95 -7.38
C GLY A 62 -11.14 -0.41 -8.43
N TRP A 63 -11.48 0.70 -9.07
CA TRP A 63 -10.64 1.36 -10.07
C TRP A 63 -9.29 1.83 -9.50
N VAL A 64 -9.27 2.42 -8.29
CA VAL A 64 -8.02 2.81 -7.61
C VAL A 64 -7.19 1.56 -7.26
N GLY A 65 -7.84 0.50 -6.78
CA GLY A 65 -7.18 -0.78 -6.50
C GLY A 65 -6.48 -1.32 -7.74
N GLU A 66 -7.21 -1.40 -8.86
CA GLU A 66 -6.66 -1.88 -10.12
C GLU A 66 -5.53 -1.00 -10.65
N PHE A 67 -5.67 0.32 -10.54
CA PHE A 67 -4.61 1.26 -10.89
C PHE A 67 -3.33 1.04 -10.07
N LEU A 68 -3.45 0.73 -8.78
CA LEU A 68 -2.28 0.50 -7.92
C LEU A 68 -1.63 -0.86 -8.15
N THR A 69 -2.42 -1.91 -8.36
CA THR A 69 -1.90 -3.27 -8.58
C THR A 69 -1.28 -3.46 -9.96
N GLN A 70 -1.57 -2.62 -10.95
CA GLN A 70 -0.89 -2.67 -12.26
C GLN A 70 0.64 -2.54 -12.15
N PHE A 71 1.13 -1.84 -11.12
CA PHE A 71 2.57 -1.65 -10.91
C PHE A 71 3.23 -2.86 -10.23
N TYR A 72 2.48 -3.91 -9.88
CA TYR A 72 3.04 -5.11 -9.26
C TYR A 72 3.90 -5.91 -10.24
N TYR A 73 3.81 -5.62 -11.54
CA TYR A 73 4.78 -6.03 -12.55
C TYR A 73 6.21 -5.58 -12.22
N LEU A 74 6.38 -4.45 -11.55
CA LEU A 74 7.70 -3.94 -11.19
C LEU A 74 8.06 -4.51 -9.82
N SER A 75 9.14 -5.31 -9.79
CA SER A 75 9.62 -6.01 -8.58
C SER A 75 9.87 -5.10 -7.37
N VAL A 76 10.08 -3.80 -7.59
CA VAL A 76 10.26 -2.79 -6.52
C VAL A 76 8.96 -2.02 -6.25
N ALA A 77 8.17 -1.70 -7.28
CA ALA A 77 7.02 -0.81 -7.12
C ALA A 77 5.87 -1.47 -6.34
N GLY A 78 5.61 -2.77 -6.57
CA GLY A 78 4.60 -3.51 -5.81
C GLY A 78 4.84 -3.49 -4.30
N PRO A 79 6.03 -3.89 -3.81
CA PRO A 79 6.39 -3.78 -2.40
C PRO A 79 6.28 -2.35 -1.85
N LEU A 80 6.68 -1.32 -2.61
CA LEU A 80 6.54 0.07 -2.19
C LEU A 80 5.08 0.49 -2.02
N ILE A 81 4.21 0.08 -2.93
CA ILE A 81 2.77 0.38 -2.87
C ILE A 81 2.15 -0.28 -1.63
N ILE A 82 2.44 -1.56 -1.39
CA ILE A 82 1.93 -2.29 -0.21
C ILE A 82 2.39 -1.62 1.08
N VAL A 83 3.69 -1.33 1.21
CA VAL A 83 4.25 -0.67 2.39
C VAL A 83 3.63 0.72 2.59
N GLY A 84 3.48 1.49 1.51
CA GLY A 84 2.85 2.81 1.55
C GLY A 84 1.40 2.76 2.02
N LEU A 85 0.61 1.80 1.51
CA LEU A 85 -0.79 1.61 1.92
C LEU A 85 -0.91 1.18 3.39
N LEU A 86 -0.09 0.22 3.84
CA LEU A 86 -0.10 -0.22 5.24
C LEU A 86 0.35 0.89 6.19
N LEU A 87 1.34 1.69 5.79
CA LEU A 87 1.78 2.86 6.57
C LEU A 87 0.69 3.94 6.62
N ALA A 88 -0.01 4.19 5.51
CA ALA A 88 -1.16 5.09 5.49
C ALA A 88 -2.25 4.62 6.44
N ILE A 89 -2.58 3.32 6.45
CA ILE A 89 -3.53 2.73 7.40
C ILE A 89 -3.05 2.95 8.84
N GLN A 90 -1.80 2.63 9.16
CA GLN A 90 -1.25 2.84 10.51
C GLN A 90 -1.36 4.31 10.96
N LEU A 91 -1.02 5.27 10.08
CA LEU A 91 -1.12 6.70 10.39
C LEU A 91 -2.57 7.15 10.59
N LEU A 92 -3.49 6.69 9.73
CA LEU A 92 -4.91 7.01 9.84
C LEU A 92 -5.50 6.42 11.12
N THR A 93 -5.22 5.16 11.44
CA THR A 93 -5.67 4.51 12.68
C THR A 93 -5.10 5.23 13.90
N ARG A 94 -3.81 5.60 13.89
CA ARG A 94 -3.20 6.38 14.98
C ARG A 94 -3.92 7.72 15.16
N ARG A 95 -4.24 8.41 14.06
CA ARG A 95 -4.98 9.67 14.11
C ARG A 95 -6.38 9.49 14.68
N MET A 96 -7.09 8.43 14.29
CA MET A 96 -8.43 8.13 14.79
C MET A 96 -8.44 7.80 16.29
N LEU A 97 -7.44 7.07 16.77
CA LEU A 97 -7.31 6.71 18.20
C LEU A 97 -6.84 7.88 19.07
N ALA A 98 -6.29 8.93 18.46
CA ALA A 98 -5.82 10.13 19.15
C ALA A 98 -6.88 11.25 19.22
N VAL A 99 -8.08 11.03 18.66
CA VAL A 99 -9.27 11.88 18.83
C VAL A 99 -9.93 11.54 20.16
#